data_AF-A0A2V5PNU6-F1
#
_entry.id   AF-A0A2V5PNU6-F1
#
_cell.length_a   1.000
_cell.length_b   1.000
_cell.length_c   1.000
_cell.angle_alpha   90.00
_cell.angle_beta   90.00
_cell.angle_gamma   90.00
#
_symmetry.space_group_name_H-M   'P 1'
#
loop_
_entity.id
_entity.type
_entity.pdbx_description
1 polymer ?
#
loop_
_entity_poly.entity_id
_entity_poly.type
_entity_poly.pdbx_seq_one_letter_code
_entity_poly.pdbx_strand_id
1 'polypeptide(L)'
;MTPDLQYPFPDIRFLSFFIGHCGIVVGIVFLMVMRGYRPHFGSIWRTFAWSEVYFVVAIVVDLLTGVNYGYLLHKPQTASLLSFLSDHWPVYLLQMHLLALAFFCALYLPFALYDLVTRKRIDA
;
A
#
# COMPACT_ATOMS: atom_id res chain seq x y z
N MET A 1 7.99 12.10 -12.83
CA MET A 1 6.68 12.54 -12.28
C MET A 1 5.92 11.27 -11.97
N THR A 2 5.44 11.06 -10.74
CA THR A 2 4.49 9.98 -10.45
C THR A 2 3.09 10.44 -10.86
N PRO A 3 2.22 9.55 -11.38
CA PRO A 3 2.43 8.11 -11.60
C PRO A 3 3.35 7.83 -12.80
N ASP A 4 3.98 6.65 -12.81
CA ASP A 4 4.70 6.11 -13.98
C ASP A 4 3.69 5.63 -15.04
N LEU A 5 2.81 6.55 -15.44
CA LEU A 5 1.80 6.33 -16.46
C LEU A 5 2.25 7.07 -17.71
N GLN A 6 2.58 6.31 -18.76
CA GLN A 6 3.07 6.86 -20.02
C GLN A 6 2.03 7.69 -20.78
N TYR A 7 0.77 7.67 -20.35
CA TYR A 7 -0.35 8.32 -21.00
C TYR A 7 -0.85 9.50 -20.17
N PRO A 8 -0.64 10.75 -20.62
CA PRO A 8 -1.16 11.93 -19.94
C PRO A 8 -2.67 12.09 -20.21
N PHE A 9 -3.32 12.96 -19.43
CA PHE A 9 -4.66 13.43 -19.74
C PHE A 9 -4.70 14.07 -21.15
N PRO A 10 -5.73 13.81 -21.98
CA PRO A 10 -7.01 13.16 -21.68
C PRO A 10 -7.12 11.69 -22.14
N ASP A 11 -6.03 10.93 -22.21
CA ASP A 11 -6.08 9.55 -22.72
C ASP A 11 -7.06 8.66 -21.93
N ILE A 12 -7.78 7.76 -22.63
CA ILE A 12 -8.73 6.83 -21.98
C ILE A 12 -8.05 5.93 -20.94
N ARG A 13 -6.78 5.58 -21.13
CA ARG A 13 -5.98 4.79 -20.18
C ARG A 13 -5.66 5.59 -18.92
N PHE A 14 -5.43 6.89 -19.06
CA PHE A 14 -5.32 7.82 -17.93
C PHE A 14 -6.62 7.82 -17.12
N LEU A 15 -7.75 8.07 -17.77
CA LEU A 15 -9.05 8.12 -17.09
C LEU A 15 -9.38 6.77 -16.42
N SER A 16 -9.17 5.66 -17.12
CA SER A 16 -9.43 4.31 -16.59
C SER A 16 -8.59 4.00 -15.35
N PHE A 17 -7.30 4.37 -15.37
CA PHE A 17 -6.41 4.22 -14.22
C PHE A 17 -6.90 5.03 -13.01
N PHE A 18 -7.17 6.33 -13.19
CA PHE A 18 -7.57 7.19 -12.08
C PHE A 18 -8.96 6.85 -11.54
N ILE A 19 -9.92 6.50 -12.41
CA ILE A 19 -11.25 6.07 -11.98
C ILE A 19 -11.15 4.76 -11.20
N GLY A 20 -10.40 3.76 -11.70
CA GLY A 20 -10.19 2.51 -10.99
C GLY A 20 -9.51 2.70 -9.64
N HIS A 21 -8.45 3.51 -9.60
CA HIS A 21 -7.67 3.77 -8.39
C HIS A 21 -8.50 4.52 -7.33
N CYS A 22 -9.10 5.66 -7.70
CA CYS A 22 -9.94 6.43 -6.79
C CYS A 22 -11.21 5.68 -6.39
N GLY A 23 -11.77 4.85 -7.29
CA GLY A 23 -12.95 4.05 -7.04
C GLY A 23 -12.77 3.07 -5.87
N ILE A 24 -11.58 2.45 -5.75
CA ILE A 24 -11.26 1.57 -4.62
C ILE A 24 -11.31 2.35 -3.30
N VAL A 25 -10.70 3.54 -3.25
CA VAL A 25 -10.67 4.38 -2.04
C VAL A 25 -12.08 4.80 -1.64
N VAL A 26 -12.87 5.29 -2.59
CA VAL A 26 -14.27 5.67 -2.38
C VAL A 26 -15.10 4.49 -1.89
N GLY A 27 -14.91 3.30 -2.49
CA GLY A 27 -15.60 2.08 -2.09
C GLY A 27 -15.30 1.67 -0.64
N ILE A 28 -14.03 1.75 -0.22
CA ILE A 28 -13.62 1.47 1.16
C ILE A 28 -14.27 2.47 2.12
N VAL A 29 -14.19 3.77 1.82
CA VAL A 29 -14.82 4.82 2.66
C VAL A 29 -16.33 4.60 2.76
N PHE A 30 -16.99 4.27 1.64
CA PHE A 30 -18.42 3.95 1.62
C PHE A 30 -18.75 2.77 2.55
N LEU A 31 -18.00 1.67 2.48
CA LEU A 31 -18.22 0.52 3.36
C LEU A 31 -17.99 0.88 4.83
N MET A 32 -17.02 1.73 5.13
CA MET A 32 -16.78 2.17 6.50
C MET A 32 -17.94 3.02 7.04
N VAL A 33 -18.41 3.99 6.26
CA VAL A 33 -19.49 4.90 6.68
C VAL A 33 -20.84 4.21 6.72
N MET A 34 -21.19 3.44 5.68
CA MET A 34 -22.53 2.88 5.52
C MET A 34 -22.72 1.51 6.18
N ARG A 35 -21.66 0.69 6.25
CA ARG A 35 -21.72 -0.63 6.89
C ARG A 35 -21.04 -0.68 8.25
N GLY A 36 -20.42 0.41 8.70
CA GLY A 36 -19.72 0.48 9.99
C GLY A 36 -18.46 -0.38 10.03
N TYR A 37 -17.93 -0.80 8.89
CA TYR A 37 -16.68 -1.56 8.86
C TYR A 37 -15.53 -0.67 9.31
N ARG A 38 -14.64 -1.21 10.14
CA ARG A 38 -13.50 -0.46 10.65
C ARG A 38 -12.24 -1.33 10.71
N PRO A 39 -11.06 -0.75 10.48
CA PRO A 39 -9.80 -1.42 10.76
C PRO A 39 -9.69 -1.76 12.25
N HIS A 40 -9.15 -2.94 12.55
CA HIS A 40 -8.75 -3.34 13.91
C HIS A 40 -7.26 -3.66 13.90
N PHE A 41 -6.63 -3.72 15.08
CA PHE A 41 -5.18 -4.00 15.17
C PHE A 41 -4.80 -5.31 14.46
N GLY A 42 -5.61 -6.37 14.59
CA GLY A 42 -5.41 -7.63 13.87
C GLY A 42 -5.54 -7.54 12.34
N SER A 43 -6.17 -6.48 11.82
CA SER A 43 -6.24 -6.22 10.37
C SER A 43 -4.88 -5.88 9.78
N ILE A 44 -3.96 -5.27 10.54
CA ILE A 44 -2.59 -4.98 10.06
C ILE A 44 -1.89 -6.27 9.65
N TRP A 45 -1.87 -7.25 10.55
CA TRP A 45 -1.20 -8.54 10.32
C TRP A 45 -1.87 -9.36 9.22
N ARG A 46 -3.20 -9.34 9.15
CA ARG A 46 -3.93 -10.04 8.08
C ARG A 46 -3.64 -9.42 6.72
N THR A 47 -3.67 -8.09 6.60
CA THR A 47 -3.34 -7.40 5.35
C THR A 47 -1.89 -7.63 4.97
N PHE A 48 -0.96 -7.51 5.93
CA PHE A 48 0.47 -7.76 5.69
C PHE A 48 0.71 -9.18 5.19
N ALA A 49 0.13 -10.21 5.82
CA ALA A 49 0.26 -11.59 5.35
C ALA A 49 -0.24 -11.80 3.91
N TRP A 50 -1.38 -11.21 3.54
CA TRP A 50 -1.87 -11.25 2.16
C TRP A 50 -0.97 -10.49 1.19
N SER A 51 -0.38 -9.37 1.63
CA SER A 51 0.63 -8.64 0.86
C SER A 51 1.89 -9.47 0.63
N GLU A 52 2.37 -10.23 1.62
CA GLU A 52 3.50 -11.14 1.45
C GLU A 52 3.21 -12.23 0.41
N VAL A 53 2.01 -12.83 0.46
CA VAL A 53 1.60 -13.83 -0.55
C VAL A 53 1.62 -13.22 -1.95
N TYR A 54 1.01 -12.04 -2.10
CA TYR A 54 1.02 -11.31 -3.37
C TYR A 54 2.45 -10.98 -3.83
N PHE A 55 3.30 -10.55 -2.91
CA PHE A 55 4.70 -10.18 -3.16
C PHE A 55 5.50 -11.37 -3.68
N VAL A 56 5.36 -12.55 -3.06
CA VAL A 56 6.00 -13.79 -3.54
C VAL A 56 5.54 -14.13 -4.95
N VAL A 57 4.24 -14.05 -5.23
CA VAL A 57 3.70 -14.28 -6.58
C VAL A 57 4.27 -13.29 -7.58
N ALA A 58 4.32 -12.00 -7.22
CA ALA A 58 4.85 -10.94 -8.07
C ALA A 58 6.33 -11.15 -8.40
N ILE A 59 7.18 -11.46 -7.40
CA ILE A 59 8.60 -11.77 -7.62
C ILE A 59 8.76 -12.96 -8.57
N VAL A 60 7.98 -14.04 -8.39
CA VAL A 60 8.08 -15.21 -9.26
C VAL A 60 7.72 -14.83 -10.70
N VAL A 61 6.66 -14.05 -10.92
CA VAL A 61 6.27 -13.58 -12.25
C VAL A 61 7.34 -12.67 -12.86
N ASP A 62 7.90 -11.76 -12.08
CA ASP A 62 8.98 -10.86 -12.51
C ASP A 62 10.23 -11.64 -12.93
N LEU A 63 10.63 -12.66 -12.15
CA LEU A 63 11.76 -13.52 -12.49
C LEU A 63 11.51 -14.35 -13.77
N LEU A 64 10.26 -14.79 -13.99
CA LEU A 64 9.90 -15.59 -15.17
C LEU A 64 9.79 -14.76 -16.46
N THR A 65 9.31 -13.52 -16.35
CA THR A 65 9.02 -12.65 -17.50
C THR A 65 10.11 -11.62 -17.76
N GLY A 66 11.01 -11.40 -16.80
CA GLY A 66 12.03 -10.36 -16.84
C GLY A 66 11.47 -8.95 -16.63
N VAL A 67 10.18 -8.81 -16.28
CA VAL A 67 9.59 -7.51 -15.94
C VAL A 67 9.94 -7.12 -14.50
N ASN A 68 9.74 -5.85 -14.17
CA ASN A 68 10.04 -5.31 -12.84
C ASN A 68 8.79 -4.67 -12.25
N TYR A 69 7.74 -5.48 -12.09
CA TYR A 69 6.47 -5.03 -11.56
C TYR A 69 6.60 -4.70 -10.08
N GLY A 70 6.15 -3.52 -9.65
CA GLY A 70 6.27 -3.08 -8.26
C GLY A 70 7.72 -2.79 -7.82
N TYR A 71 8.65 -2.68 -8.77
CA TYR A 71 10.07 -2.38 -8.52
C TYR A 71 10.75 -3.39 -7.58
N LEU A 72 10.41 -4.69 -7.73
CA LEU A 72 10.86 -5.77 -6.85
C LEU A 72 12.25 -6.30 -7.23
N LEU A 73 12.63 -6.26 -8.50
CA LEU A 73 13.96 -6.68 -8.95
C LEU A 73 14.97 -5.53 -8.88
N HIS A 74 14.55 -4.33 -9.30
CA HIS A 74 15.42 -3.15 -9.33
C HIS A 74 14.64 -1.89 -8.94
N LYS A 75 15.34 -0.92 -8.38
CA LYS A 75 14.76 0.38 -8.02
C LYS A 75 14.21 1.14 -9.23
N PRO A 76 13.18 1.98 -9.04
CA PRO A 76 12.76 2.92 -10.07
C PRO A 76 13.90 3.91 -10.37
N GLN A 77 14.09 4.24 -11.64
CA GLN A 77 15.02 5.31 -12.06
C GLN A 77 14.53 6.70 -11.64
N THR A 78 13.22 6.84 -11.42
CA THR A 78 12.58 8.08 -10.98
C THR A 78 12.75 8.26 -9.46
N ALA A 79 13.05 9.50 -9.04
CA ALA A 79 13.10 9.86 -7.63
C ALA A 79 11.78 9.53 -6.92
N SER A 80 11.88 8.71 -5.87
CA SER A 80 10.75 8.29 -5.04
C SER A 80 11.23 7.96 -3.63
N LEU A 81 10.31 7.61 -2.73
CA LEU A 81 10.71 7.06 -1.42
C LEU A 81 11.62 5.83 -1.58
N LEU A 82 11.47 5.10 -2.69
CA LEU A 82 12.24 3.90 -2.93
C LEU A 82 13.74 4.20 -3.17
N SER A 83 14.04 5.43 -3.58
CA SER A 83 15.41 5.89 -3.82
C SER A 83 16.26 5.95 -2.55
N PHE A 84 15.64 6.07 -1.36
CA PHE A 84 16.34 6.13 -0.07
C PHE A 84 16.70 4.75 0.51
N LEU A 85 16.19 3.66 -0.05
CA LEU A 85 16.48 2.31 0.44
C LEU A 85 17.89 1.87 0.00
N SER A 86 18.35 0.73 0.50
CA SER A 86 19.63 0.12 0.15
C SER A 86 19.72 -0.27 -1.32
N ASP A 87 20.90 -0.23 -1.91
CA ASP A 87 21.16 -0.75 -3.26
C ASP A 87 21.35 -2.27 -3.30
N HIS A 88 21.57 -2.90 -2.14
CA HIS A 88 21.68 -4.36 -2.05
C HIS A 88 20.29 -5.00 -2.10
N TRP A 89 20.00 -5.76 -3.15
CA TRP A 89 18.67 -6.32 -3.43
C TRP A 89 17.99 -7.01 -2.23
N PRO A 90 18.63 -7.92 -1.46
CA PRO A 90 17.96 -8.53 -0.30
C PRO A 90 17.62 -7.52 0.81
N VAL A 91 18.50 -6.55 1.05
CA VAL A 91 18.32 -5.51 2.07
C VAL A 91 17.25 -4.51 1.62
N TYR A 92 17.23 -4.18 0.33
CA TYR A 92 16.21 -3.37 -0.30
C TYR A 92 14.82 -3.97 -0.10
N LEU A 93 14.65 -5.27 -0.37
CA LEU A 93 13.38 -5.95 -0.15
C LEU A 93 12.99 -5.92 1.33
N LEU A 94 13.90 -6.22 2.25
CA LEU A 94 13.59 -6.14 3.68
C LEU A 94 13.12 -4.74 4.08
N GLN A 95 13.82 -3.70 3.64
CA GLN A 95 13.46 -2.32 3.90
C GLN A 95 12.12 -1.92 3.27
N MET A 96 11.79 -2.45 2.08
CA MET A 96 10.46 -2.26 1.47
C MET A 96 9.36 -2.83 2.36
N HIS A 97 9.53 -4.03 2.91
CA HIS A 97 8.55 -4.63 3.82
C HIS A 97 8.40 -3.82 5.10
N LEU A 98 9.49 -3.33 5.67
CA LEU A 98 9.45 -2.46 6.85
C LEU A 98 8.73 -1.14 6.55
N LEU A 99 8.99 -0.54 5.39
CA LEU A 99 8.32 0.68 4.94
C LEU A 99 6.82 0.44 4.74
N ALA A 100 6.44 -0.67 4.10
CA ALA A 100 5.04 -1.06 3.92
C ALA A 100 4.33 -1.25 5.29
N LEU A 101 4.97 -1.93 6.23
CA LEU A 101 4.45 -2.11 7.58
C LEU A 101 4.28 -0.77 8.30
N ALA A 102 5.24 0.16 8.16
CA ALA A 102 5.12 1.51 8.69
C ALA A 102 3.90 2.25 8.11
N PHE A 103 3.63 2.11 6.81
CA PHE A 103 2.42 2.67 6.19
C PHE A 103 1.13 2.04 6.73
N PHE A 104 1.08 0.73 6.94
CA PHE A 104 -0.09 0.08 7.56
C PHE A 104 -0.34 0.59 8.98
N CYS A 105 0.71 0.77 9.78
CA CYS A 105 0.61 1.36 11.11
C CYS A 105 0.13 2.82 11.03
N ALA A 106 0.67 3.62 10.11
CA ALA A 106 0.27 5.02 9.93
C ALA A 106 -1.20 5.16 9.52
N LEU A 107 -1.69 4.30 8.61
CA LEU A 107 -3.10 4.28 8.21
C LEU A 107 -4.03 3.79 9.34
N TYR A 108 -3.54 2.92 10.22
CA TYR A 108 -4.30 2.44 11.38
C TYR A 108 -4.31 3.43 12.55
N LEU A 109 -3.29 4.30 12.67
CA LEU A 109 -3.09 5.23 13.77
C LEU A 109 -4.34 6.05 14.18
N PRO A 110 -5.10 6.69 13.27
CA PRO A 110 -6.28 7.47 13.67
C PRO A 110 -7.34 6.63 14.39
N PHE A 111 -7.51 5.35 14.01
CA PHE A 111 -8.46 4.44 14.64
C PHE A 111 -7.98 3.99 16.02
N ALA A 112 -6.68 3.73 16.15
CA ALA A 112 -6.07 3.37 17.44
C ALA A 112 -6.20 4.52 18.47
N LEU A 113 -5.95 5.76 18.03
CA LEU A 113 -6.10 6.95 18.86
C LEU A 113 -7.56 7.16 19.28
N TYR A 114 -8.51 7.00 18.35
CA TYR A 114 -9.95 7.09 18.64
C TYR A 114 -10.39 6.05 19.69
N ASP A 115 -9.96 4.80 19.55
CA ASP A 115 -10.29 3.73 20.48
C ASP A 115 -9.69 3.99 21.88
N LEU A 116 -8.46 4.51 21.97
CA LEU A 116 -7.80 4.83 23.23
C LEU A 116 -8.50 5.97 23.98
N VAL A 117 -8.87 7.03 23.28
CA VAL A 117 -9.58 8.19 23.87
C VAL A 117 -10.97 7.77 24.35
N THR A 118 -11.68 6.98 23.55
CA THR A 118 -13.03 6.51 23.91
C THR A 118 -13.01 5.60 25.14
N ARG A 119 -12.04 4.68 25.23
CA ARG A 119 -11.86 3.81 26.42
C ARG A 119 -11.64 4.60 27.69
N LYS A 120 -10.71 5.58 27.68
CA LYS A 120 -10.44 6.43 28.84
C LYS A 120 -11.65 7.20 29.36
N ARG A 121 -12.60 7.54 28.49
CA ARG A 121 -13.84 8.23 28.88
C ARG A 121 -14.85 7.33 29.59
N ILE A 122 -14.81 6.02 29.35
CA ILE A 122 -15.70 5.05 29.99
C ILE A 122 -15.19 4.68 31.40
N ASP A 123 -13.87 4.68 31.58
CA ASP A 123 -13.22 4.33 32.84
C ASP A 123 -13.11 5.51 33.85
N ALA A 124 -13.59 6.71 33.48
CA ALA A 124 -13.54 7.94 34.28
C ALA A 124 -14.94 8.36 34.75
#